data_AF-A0A6C0HVJ8-F1
#
_entry.id   AF-A0A6C0HVJ8-F1
#
_cell.length_a   1.000
_cell.length_b   1.000
_cell.length_c   1.000
_cell.angle_alpha   90.00
_cell.angle_beta   90.00
_cell.angle_gamma   90.00
#
_symmetry.space_group_name_H-M   'P 1'
#
loop_
_entity.id
_entity.type
_entity.pdbx_description
1 polymer ?
#
loop_
_entity_poly.entity_id
_entity_poly.type
_entity_poly.pdbx_seq_one_letter_code
_entity_poly.pdbx_strand_id
1 'polypeptide(L)'
;MSNQYNIFNVLYLIFRLAPIIIISFFILQSFFGVDPKGFVYLIGLCLATLATSFVGQLLSIGMGDDFQEGQSFKCNTMYLGSIPMDNNAIVEPFSKIPLSVMLYAYTFSYLFTSFIAPPVTYKNALISLQQNWTVFVLFPALILFEVVWILNNACNRILFILLAMIIGASMGAFWTFVIRWTKDDSLQYVSLKHIDVCSKPSKTVYRCRNINSSATVKSVNK
;
A
#
# COMPACT_ATOMS: atom_id res chain seq x y z
N MET A 1 9.42 39.35 -5.36
CA MET A 1 10.19 38.21 -4.80
C MET A 1 9.88 37.00 -5.66
N SER A 2 10.90 36.44 -6.31
CA SER A 2 10.80 35.44 -7.36
C SER A 2 10.07 34.18 -6.89
N ASN A 3 8.90 33.96 -7.47
CA ASN A 3 8.05 32.80 -7.28
C ASN A 3 8.73 31.58 -7.93
N GLN A 4 9.72 31.01 -7.23
CA GLN A 4 10.29 29.72 -7.62
C GLN A 4 9.31 28.63 -7.19
N TYR A 5 8.48 28.16 -8.12
CA TYR A 5 7.91 26.83 -8.02
C TYR A 5 9.08 25.85 -8.05
N ASN A 6 9.64 25.59 -6.87
CA ASN A 6 10.74 24.68 -6.69
C ASN A 6 10.21 23.30 -7.07
N ILE A 7 10.80 22.64 -8.07
CA ILE A 7 10.39 21.30 -8.52
C ILE A 7 10.24 20.33 -7.33
N PHE A 8 11.06 20.55 -6.29
CA PHE A 8 11.01 19.86 -5.00
C PHE A 8 9.69 20.04 -4.24
N ASN A 9 9.05 21.21 -4.28
CA ASN A 9 7.76 21.46 -3.64
C ASN A 9 6.61 20.75 -4.37
N VAL A 10 6.67 20.68 -5.71
CA VAL A 10 5.69 19.93 -6.52
C VAL A 10 5.84 18.44 -6.29
N LEU A 11 7.07 17.94 -6.33
CA LEU A 11 7.38 16.54 -6.05
C LEU A 11 6.96 16.13 -4.64
N TYR A 12 7.21 17.00 -3.65
CA TYR A 12 6.73 16.82 -2.29
C TYR A 12 5.21 16.66 -2.22
N LEU A 13 4.47 17.51 -2.92
CA LEU A 13 3.00 17.45 -2.95
C LEU A 13 2.51 16.13 -3.58
N ILE A 14 3.16 15.67 -4.65
CA ILE A 14 2.85 14.37 -5.29
C ILE A 14 3.07 13.22 -4.30
N PHE A 15 4.21 13.19 -3.59
CA PHE A 15 4.47 12.15 -2.59
C PHE A 15 3.48 12.21 -1.41
N ARG A 16 3.00 13.40 -1.06
CA ARG A 16 1.97 13.56 -0.02
C ARG A 16 0.59 13.07 -0.46
N LEU A 17 0.26 13.21 -1.74
CA LEU A 17 -0.98 12.69 -2.34
C LEU A 17 -0.92 11.20 -2.71
N ALA A 18 0.28 10.62 -2.77
CA ALA A 18 0.49 9.23 -3.17
C ALA A 18 -0.39 8.19 -2.43
N PRO A 19 -0.66 8.28 -1.10
CA PRO A 19 -1.56 7.33 -0.44
C PRO A 19 -2.97 7.34 -1.04
N ILE A 20 -3.49 8.54 -1.34
CA ILE A 20 -4.82 8.72 -1.94
C ILE A 20 -4.80 8.17 -3.36
N ILE A 21 -3.78 8.50 -4.15
CA ILE A 21 -3.63 8.04 -5.54
C ILE A 21 -3.60 6.51 -5.61
N ILE A 22 -2.87 5.85 -4.70
CA ILE A 22 -2.76 4.39 -4.66
C ILE A 22 -4.11 3.74 -4.34
N ILE A 23 -4.84 4.24 -3.33
CA ILE A 23 -6.18 3.73 -3.01
C ILE A 23 -7.12 3.92 -4.20
N SER A 24 -7.14 5.13 -4.78
CA SER A 24 -7.99 5.44 -5.93
C SER A 24 -7.68 4.56 -7.14
N PHE A 25 -6.40 4.27 -7.39
CA PHE A 25 -5.98 3.39 -8.47
C PHE A 25 -6.57 1.97 -8.32
N PHE A 26 -6.48 1.37 -7.13
CA PHE A 26 -7.04 0.03 -6.90
C PHE A 26 -8.57 0.00 -7.03
N ILE A 27 -9.25 1.04 -6.56
CA ILE A 27 -10.72 1.16 -6.71
C ILE A 27 -11.10 1.30 -8.19
N LEU A 28 -10.44 2.19 -8.93
CA LEU A 28 -10.73 2.43 -10.35
C LEU A 28 -10.51 1.18 -11.20
N GLN A 29 -9.44 0.42 -10.93
CA GLN A 29 -9.20 -0.84 -11.62
C GLN A 29 -10.30 -1.88 -11.34
N SER A 30 -10.79 -1.94 -10.11
CA SER A 30 -11.95 -2.78 -9.76
C SER A 30 -13.21 -2.36 -10.49
N PHE A 31 -13.47 -1.05 -10.57
CA PHE A 31 -14.64 -0.52 -11.23
C PHE A 31 -14.65 -0.83 -12.73
N PHE A 32 -13.53 -0.61 -13.43
CA PHE A 32 -13.43 -0.89 -14.86
C PHE A 32 -13.28 -2.37 -15.21
N GLY A 33 -12.67 -3.16 -14.31
CA GLY A 33 -12.51 -4.60 -14.49
C GLY A 33 -13.77 -5.40 -14.16
N VAL A 34 -14.80 -4.79 -13.54
CA VAL A 34 -15.96 -5.49 -12.93
C VAL A 34 -15.50 -6.63 -12.00
N ASP A 35 -14.33 -6.46 -11.39
CA ASP A 35 -13.68 -7.43 -10.52
C ASP A 35 -13.73 -6.89 -9.08
N PRO A 36 -14.09 -7.71 -8.07
CA PRO A 36 -14.19 -7.25 -6.68
C PRO A 36 -12.82 -7.00 -5.99
N LYS A 37 -11.70 -7.21 -6.67
CA LYS A 37 -10.32 -7.25 -6.12
C LYS A 37 -9.93 -6.03 -5.29
N GLY A 38 -10.09 -4.84 -5.84
CA GLY A 38 -9.81 -3.55 -5.19
C GLY A 38 -10.72 -3.26 -4.00
N PHE A 39 -11.99 -3.66 -4.05
CA PHE A 39 -12.91 -3.53 -2.91
C PHE A 39 -12.52 -4.48 -1.77
N VAL A 40 -12.14 -5.72 -2.07
CA VAL A 40 -11.64 -6.68 -1.08
C VAL A 40 -10.36 -6.18 -0.42
N TYR A 41 -9.44 -5.58 -1.18
CA TYR A 41 -8.27 -4.90 -0.62
C TYR A 41 -8.67 -3.74 0.31
N LEU A 42 -9.64 -2.91 -0.09
CA LEU A 42 -10.10 -1.76 0.69
C LEU A 42 -10.68 -2.15 2.05
N ILE A 43 -11.44 -3.25 2.11
CA ILE A 43 -12.00 -3.77 3.37
C ILE A 43 -10.87 -4.11 4.35
N GLY A 44 -9.84 -4.80 3.87
CA GLY A 44 -8.68 -5.13 4.70
C GLY A 44 -7.89 -3.90 5.15
N LEU A 45 -7.73 -2.91 4.26
CA LEU A 45 -7.07 -1.65 4.60
C LEU A 45 -7.88 -0.89 5.66
N CYS A 46 -9.21 -0.85 5.56
CA CYS A 46 -10.08 -0.24 6.56
C CYS A 46 -9.89 -0.90 7.93
N LEU A 47 -9.92 -2.24 7.99
CA LEU A 47 -9.65 -2.98 9.22
C LEU A 47 -8.24 -2.66 9.79
N ALA A 48 -7.22 -2.56 8.94
CA ALA A 48 -5.88 -2.19 9.36
C ALA A 48 -5.81 -0.76 9.93
N THR A 49 -6.51 0.21 9.32
CA THR A 49 -6.59 1.58 9.85
C THR A 49 -7.28 1.62 11.21
N LEU A 50 -8.38 0.89 11.40
CA LEU A 50 -9.09 0.81 12.68
C LEU A 50 -8.22 0.17 13.76
N ALA A 51 -7.56 -0.95 13.45
CA ALA A 51 -6.65 -1.61 14.37
C ALA A 51 -5.48 -0.69 14.77
N THR A 52 -4.92 0.04 13.80
CA THR A 52 -3.81 0.98 14.05
C THR A 52 -4.24 2.15 14.94
N SER A 53 -5.42 2.72 14.70
CA SER A 53 -5.96 3.79 15.54
C SER A 53 -6.24 3.32 16.96
N PHE A 54 -6.81 2.11 17.12
CA PHE A 54 -7.06 1.52 18.43
C PHE A 54 -5.77 1.29 19.22
N VAL A 55 -4.74 0.71 18.57
CA VAL A 55 -3.42 0.51 19.19
C VAL A 55 -2.76 1.85 19.53
N GLY A 56 -2.87 2.85 18.66
CA GLY A 56 -2.33 4.19 18.88
C GLY A 56 -2.96 4.88 20.10
N GLN A 57 -4.27 4.75 20.28
CA GLN A 57 -4.98 5.28 21.46
C GLN A 57 -4.56 4.57 22.74
N LEU A 58 -4.52 3.22 22.74
CA LEU A 58 -4.14 2.42 23.90
C LEU A 58 -2.71 2.74 24.37
N LEU A 59 -1.77 2.88 23.44
CA LEU A 59 -0.37 3.20 23.75
C LEU A 59 -0.22 4.59 24.36
N SER A 60 -1.06 5.53 23.95
CA SER A 60 -0.95 6.90 24.46
C SER A 60 -1.36 7.06 25.91
N ILE A 61 -2.29 6.23 26.39
CA ILE A 61 -2.65 6.16 27.80
C ILE A 61 -1.46 5.66 28.64
N GLY A 62 -0.62 4.78 28.09
CA GLY A 62 0.50 4.16 28.81
C GLY A 62 1.84 4.92 28.74
N MET A 63 2.07 5.72 27.70
CA MET A 63 3.38 6.36 27.46
C MET A 63 3.42 7.87 27.72
N GLY A 64 2.29 8.47 28.15
CA GLY A 64 2.17 9.90 28.38
C GLY A 64 2.07 10.72 27.09
N ASP A 65 1.32 11.82 27.14
CA ASP A 65 1.01 12.68 25.98
C ASP A 65 2.11 13.71 25.67
N ASP A 66 3.39 13.32 25.78
CA ASP A 66 4.55 14.13 25.36
C ASP A 66 4.69 14.22 23.82
N PHE A 67 3.57 14.10 23.11
CA PHE A 67 3.49 13.99 21.65
C PHE A 67 3.46 15.36 20.96
N GLN A 68 3.18 16.46 21.69
CA GLN A 68 2.83 17.74 21.08
C GLN A 68 3.70 18.96 21.39
N GLU A 69 4.73 18.85 22.25
CA GLU A 69 5.66 19.98 22.42
C GLU A 69 6.60 20.10 21.22
N GLY A 70 6.31 21.07 20.33
CA GLY A 70 7.24 21.51 19.28
C GLY A 70 7.00 20.95 17.88
N GLN A 71 5.82 20.40 17.57
CA GLN A 71 5.55 19.92 16.21
C GLN A 71 5.57 21.07 15.20
N SER A 72 6.36 20.90 14.13
CA SER A 72 6.38 21.83 13.00
C SER A 72 5.01 21.87 12.32
N PHE A 73 4.55 23.06 11.90
CA PHE A 73 3.30 23.23 11.12
C PHE A 73 3.23 22.30 9.89
N LYS A 74 4.40 21.91 9.35
CA LYS A 74 4.56 20.96 8.23
C LYS A 74 4.07 19.53 8.53
N CYS A 75 3.89 19.16 9.79
CA CYS A 75 3.38 17.86 10.19
C CYS A 75 1.85 17.77 10.06
N ASN A 76 1.16 18.90 9.91
CA ASN A 76 -0.30 19.01 9.95
C ASN A 76 -0.98 18.80 8.58
N THR A 77 -0.42 17.93 7.74
CA THR A 77 -0.65 17.91 6.29
C THR A 77 -1.82 17.03 5.84
N MET A 78 -2.73 16.64 6.73
CA MET A 78 -3.98 15.95 6.38
C MET A 78 -5.20 16.49 7.14
N TYR A 79 -5.23 17.78 7.45
CA TYR A 79 -6.48 18.48 7.73
C TYR A 79 -6.92 19.26 6.49
N LEU A 80 -8.02 18.83 5.88
CA LEU A 80 -8.77 19.66 4.93
C LEU A 80 -9.54 20.71 5.76
N GLY A 81 -8.81 21.66 6.34
CA GLY A 81 -9.32 22.62 7.31
C GLY A 81 -8.45 22.66 8.56
N SER A 82 -7.35 23.41 8.53
CA SER A 82 -6.87 24.05 9.75
C SER A 82 -7.92 25.10 10.12
N ILE A 83 -8.80 24.80 11.07
CA ILE A 83 -9.54 25.85 11.75
C ILE A 83 -8.64 26.27 12.91
N PRO A 84 -7.89 27.38 12.83
CA PRO A 84 -7.41 28.02 14.04
C PRO A 84 -8.66 28.44 14.82
N MET A 85 -9.04 27.64 15.82
CA MET A 85 -10.00 28.10 16.81
C MET A 85 -9.23 28.99 17.78
N ASP A 86 -9.72 30.21 17.94
CA ASP A 86 -9.20 31.33 18.75
C ASP A 86 -9.07 31.02 20.26
N ASN A 87 -9.22 29.76 20.68
CA ASN A 87 -9.43 29.33 22.07
C ASN A 87 -8.48 28.20 22.52
N ASN A 88 -7.21 28.19 22.13
CA ASN A 88 -6.21 27.20 22.60
C ASN A 88 -6.58 25.71 22.37
N ALA A 89 -7.56 25.40 21.51
CA ALA A 89 -7.95 24.03 21.20
C ALA A 89 -6.96 23.43 20.19
N ILE A 90 -6.08 22.56 20.67
CA ILE A 90 -5.12 21.85 19.82
C ILE A 90 -5.87 20.71 19.13
N VAL A 91 -5.93 20.74 17.79
CA VAL A 91 -6.53 19.63 17.04
C VAL A 91 -5.58 18.44 17.11
N GLU A 92 -5.98 17.40 17.84
CA GLU A 92 -5.21 16.17 17.93
C GLU A 92 -5.34 15.36 16.63
N PRO A 93 -4.25 14.75 16.13
CA PRO A 93 -4.29 13.87 14.98
C PRO A 93 -5.21 12.68 15.21
N PHE A 94 -6.01 12.33 14.19
CA PHE A 94 -6.92 11.18 14.19
C PHE A 94 -6.24 9.86 14.60
N SER A 95 -4.92 9.75 14.39
CA SER A 95 -4.09 8.69 14.96
C SER A 95 -2.70 9.23 15.28
N LYS A 96 -2.17 8.84 16.46
CA LYS A 96 -0.78 9.14 16.87
C LYS A 96 0.25 8.35 16.05
N ILE A 97 -0.18 7.26 15.41
CA ILE A 97 0.64 6.43 14.52
C ILE A 97 0.52 6.95 13.08
N PRO A 98 1.62 7.09 12.32
CA PRO A 98 1.57 7.60 10.95
C PRO A 98 0.85 6.62 10.02
N LEU A 99 -0.41 6.95 9.67
CA LEU A 99 -1.27 6.11 8.84
C LEU A 99 -0.73 5.93 7.41
N SER A 100 0.01 6.91 6.87
CA SER A 100 0.64 6.81 5.54
C SER A 100 1.67 5.68 5.48
N VAL A 101 2.56 5.59 6.49
CA VAL A 101 3.56 4.52 6.60
C VAL A 101 2.88 3.16 6.77
N MET A 102 1.83 3.08 7.60
CA MET A 102 1.05 1.87 7.79
C MET A 102 0.40 1.42 6.47
N LEU A 103 -0.22 2.33 5.71
CA LEU A 103 -0.85 2.04 4.42
C LEU A 103 0.16 1.48 3.42
N TYR A 104 1.35 2.09 3.29
CA TYR A 104 2.37 1.59 2.39
C TYR A 104 2.88 0.21 2.81
N ALA A 105 3.13 0.00 4.11
CA ALA A 105 3.55 -1.29 4.65
C ALA A 105 2.47 -2.38 4.47
N TYR A 106 1.21 -2.04 4.71
CA TYR A 106 0.05 -2.92 4.46
C TYR A 106 -0.03 -3.32 3.01
N THR A 107 0.03 -2.35 2.10
CA THR A 107 -0.11 -2.60 0.67
C THR A 107 1.06 -3.42 0.13
N PHE A 108 2.28 -3.09 0.54
CA PHE A 108 3.46 -3.85 0.19
C PHE A 108 3.36 -5.29 0.68
N SER A 109 3.03 -5.50 1.97
CA SER A 109 2.92 -6.84 2.55
C SER A 109 1.78 -7.66 1.93
N TYR A 110 0.62 -7.04 1.68
CA TYR A 110 -0.52 -7.67 1.01
C TYR A 110 -0.13 -8.20 -0.38
N LEU A 111 0.51 -7.36 -1.21
CA LEU A 111 0.95 -7.77 -2.54
C LEU A 111 2.09 -8.78 -2.47
N PHE A 112 3.06 -8.56 -1.60
CA PHE A 112 4.22 -9.44 -1.42
C PHE A 112 3.81 -10.86 -1.02
N THR A 113 2.98 -10.97 0.01
CA THR A 113 2.49 -12.26 0.50
C THR A 113 1.58 -12.93 -0.52
N SER A 114 0.85 -12.16 -1.34
CA SER A 114 0.09 -12.71 -2.47
C SER A 114 0.99 -13.36 -3.53
N PHE A 115 2.23 -12.90 -3.71
CA PHE A 115 3.16 -13.54 -4.66
C PHE A 115 3.84 -14.81 -4.11
N ILE A 116 4.02 -14.90 -2.79
CA ILE A 116 4.88 -15.92 -2.18
C ILE A 116 4.10 -17.01 -1.46
N ALA A 117 2.92 -16.70 -0.91
CA ALA A 117 2.21 -17.65 -0.07
C ALA A 117 1.78 -18.92 -0.84
N PRO A 118 1.69 -20.10 -0.19
CA PRO A 118 1.27 -21.35 -0.84
C PRO A 118 -0.13 -21.27 -1.48
N PRO A 119 -0.42 -22.01 -2.57
CA PRO A 119 0.36 -23.10 -3.19
C PRO A 119 1.25 -22.65 -4.36
N VAL A 120 1.80 -21.44 -4.31
CA VAL A 120 2.67 -20.94 -5.39
C VAL A 120 4.00 -21.71 -5.38
N THR A 121 4.34 -22.38 -6.49
CA THR A 121 5.65 -23.04 -6.65
C THR A 121 6.75 -21.98 -6.74
N TYR A 122 7.95 -22.27 -6.23
CA TYR A 122 9.11 -21.37 -6.27
C TYR A 122 9.36 -20.72 -7.64
N LYS A 123 9.21 -21.48 -8.73
CA LYS A 123 9.36 -20.97 -10.11
C LYS A 123 8.30 -19.90 -10.46
N ASN A 124 7.05 -20.11 -10.06
CA ASN A 124 5.94 -19.21 -10.33
C ASN A 124 6.03 -17.94 -9.49
N ALA A 125 6.49 -18.06 -8.25
CA ALA A 125 6.78 -16.91 -7.40
C ALA A 125 7.83 -16.02 -8.08
N LEU A 126 8.96 -16.59 -8.52
CA LEU A 126 10.05 -15.82 -9.12
C LEU A 126 9.65 -15.08 -10.41
N ILE A 127 8.86 -15.71 -11.28
CA ILE A 127 8.32 -15.07 -12.49
C ILE A 127 7.39 -13.89 -12.13
N SER A 128 6.57 -14.07 -11.10
CA SER A 128 5.63 -13.04 -10.64
C SER A 128 6.36 -11.84 -10.04
N LEU A 129 7.47 -12.08 -9.34
CA LEU A 129 8.36 -11.02 -8.83
C LEU A 129 8.99 -10.23 -9.98
N GLN A 130 9.41 -10.92 -11.05
CA GLN A 130 10.00 -10.25 -12.23
C GLN A 130 8.98 -9.41 -13.01
N GLN A 131 7.74 -9.89 -13.15
CA GLN A 131 6.68 -9.15 -13.84
C GLN A 131 6.22 -7.91 -13.06
N ASN A 132 6.20 -8.00 -11.73
CA ASN A 132 5.69 -6.96 -10.85
C ASN A 132 6.81 -6.21 -10.11
N TRP A 133 7.98 -6.07 -10.72
CA TRP A 133 9.15 -5.43 -10.11
C TRP A 133 8.86 -4.00 -9.60
N THR A 134 7.92 -3.30 -10.24
CA THR A 134 7.48 -1.95 -9.84
C THR A 134 7.03 -1.91 -8.38
N VAL A 135 6.31 -2.92 -7.88
CA VAL A 135 5.84 -2.97 -6.49
C VAL A 135 7.02 -3.01 -5.51
N PHE A 136 8.07 -3.75 -5.87
CA PHE A 136 9.27 -3.95 -5.07
C PHE A 136 10.18 -2.75 -4.99
N VAL A 137 10.10 -1.85 -5.97
CA VAL A 137 10.89 -0.62 -5.97
C VAL A 137 10.07 0.54 -5.43
N LEU A 138 8.81 0.65 -5.87
CA LEU A 138 7.93 1.77 -5.54
C LEU A 138 7.58 1.83 -4.05
N PHE A 139 7.08 0.75 -3.45
CA PHE A 139 6.62 0.81 -2.06
C PHE A 139 7.77 1.00 -1.06
N PRO A 140 8.91 0.30 -1.16
CA PRO A 140 10.05 0.60 -0.31
C PRO A 140 10.57 2.03 -0.48
N ALA A 141 10.60 2.56 -1.71
CA ALA A 141 10.98 3.96 -1.93
C ALA A 141 10.00 4.95 -1.28
N LEU A 142 8.68 4.71 -1.37
CA LEU A 142 7.64 5.52 -0.72
C LEU A 142 7.75 5.46 0.80
N ILE A 143 7.97 4.27 1.38
CA ILE A 143 8.18 4.11 2.82
C ILE A 143 9.43 4.88 3.27
N LEU A 144 10.56 4.70 2.59
CA LEU A 144 11.81 5.39 2.94
C LEU A 144 11.65 6.91 2.87
N PHE A 145 11.05 7.42 1.79
CA PHE A 145 10.79 8.85 1.65
C PHE A 145 9.94 9.39 2.80
N GLU A 146 8.84 8.70 3.13
CA GLU A 146 7.94 9.12 4.21
C GLU A 146 8.63 9.07 5.58
N VAL A 147 9.41 8.02 5.85
CA VAL A 147 10.16 7.89 7.12
C VAL A 147 11.22 8.99 7.25
N VAL A 148 12.02 9.23 6.21
CA VAL A 148 13.01 10.32 6.18
C VAL A 148 12.33 11.66 6.40
N TRP A 149 11.18 11.89 5.76
CA TRP A 149 10.41 13.10 5.94
C TRP A 149 9.92 13.30 7.38
N ILE A 150 9.31 12.27 7.97
CA ILE A 150 8.78 12.31 9.34
C ILE A 150 9.91 12.58 10.34
N LEU A 151 11.07 11.93 10.17
CA LEU A 151 12.22 12.10 11.06
C LEU A 151 12.86 13.49 10.90
N ASN A 152 13.05 13.96 9.66
CA ASN A 152 13.68 15.27 9.40
C ASN A 152 12.83 16.46 9.89
N ASN A 153 11.50 16.31 9.93
CA ASN A 153 10.59 17.34 10.43
C ASN A 153 10.12 17.10 11.87
N ALA A 154 10.70 16.10 12.56
CA ALA A 154 10.35 15.71 13.92
C ALA A 154 8.83 15.49 14.13
N CYS A 155 8.13 14.99 13.11
CA CYS A 155 6.67 14.83 13.16
C CYS A 155 6.22 13.63 14.01
N ASN A 156 7.10 12.65 14.23
CA ASN A 156 6.78 11.49 15.06
C ASN A 156 8.06 10.83 15.61
N ARG A 157 7.93 10.12 16.73
CA ARG A 157 9.01 9.30 17.28
C ARG A 157 9.19 8.03 16.45
N ILE A 158 10.44 7.59 16.34
CA ILE A 158 10.78 6.40 15.55
C ILE A 158 10.03 5.13 16.00
N LEU A 159 9.70 5.04 17.29
CA LEU A 159 8.92 3.93 17.85
C LEU A 159 7.55 3.79 17.17
N PHE A 160 6.80 4.89 17.02
CA PHE A 160 5.49 4.86 16.37
C PHE A 160 5.60 4.57 14.87
N ILE A 161 6.69 4.97 14.22
CA ILE A 161 6.98 4.62 12.82
C ILE A 161 7.20 3.11 12.69
N LEU A 162 8.02 2.51 13.56
CA LEU A 162 8.25 1.07 13.58
C LEU A 162 6.96 0.29 13.84
N LEU A 163 6.15 0.74 14.80
CA LEU A 163 4.84 0.15 15.06
C LEU A 163 3.90 0.24 13.86
N ALA A 164 3.86 1.38 13.16
CA ALA A 164 3.09 1.53 11.93
C ALA A 164 3.48 0.48 10.88
N MET A 165 4.78 0.28 10.68
CA MET A 165 5.29 -0.71 9.73
C MET A 165 4.95 -2.14 10.15
N ILE A 166 5.11 -2.48 11.44
CA ILE A 166 4.83 -3.83 11.96
C ILE A 166 3.34 -4.14 11.86
N ILE A 167 2.46 -3.22 12.29
CA ILE A 167 1.00 -3.39 12.23
C ILE A 167 0.54 -3.46 10.77
N GLY A 168 1.02 -2.57 9.91
CA GLY A 168 0.70 -2.59 8.48
C GLY A 168 1.12 -3.91 7.84
N ALA A 169 2.38 -4.33 8.03
CA ALA A 169 2.90 -5.55 7.45
C ALA A 169 2.17 -6.81 7.96
N SER A 170 1.89 -6.89 9.27
CA SER A 170 1.18 -8.03 9.84
C SER A 170 -0.26 -8.09 9.38
N MET A 171 -0.97 -6.96 9.33
CA MET A 171 -2.34 -6.90 8.83
C MET A 171 -2.45 -7.21 7.33
N GLY A 172 -1.47 -6.78 6.52
CA GLY A 172 -1.43 -7.11 5.09
C GLY A 172 -1.24 -8.61 4.83
N ALA A 173 -0.33 -9.24 5.59
CA ALA A 173 -0.13 -10.68 5.53
C ALA A 173 -1.35 -11.46 6.04
N PHE A 174 -1.92 -11.03 7.17
CA PHE A 174 -3.12 -11.61 7.76
C PHE A 174 -4.31 -11.54 6.81
N TRP A 175 -4.56 -10.38 6.18
CA TRP A 175 -5.67 -10.22 5.25
C TRP A 175 -5.53 -11.14 4.02
N THR A 176 -4.30 -11.28 3.51
CA THR A 176 -4.00 -12.22 2.43
C THR A 176 -4.29 -13.67 2.82
N PHE A 177 -3.96 -14.05 4.05
CA PHE A 177 -4.28 -15.36 4.60
C PHE A 177 -5.80 -15.58 4.71
N VAL A 178 -6.54 -14.59 5.20
CA VAL A 178 -8.01 -14.64 5.31
C VAL A 178 -8.66 -14.83 3.94
N ILE A 179 -8.25 -14.06 2.92
CA ILE A 179 -8.79 -14.21 1.57
C ILE A 179 -8.49 -15.60 1.02
N ARG A 180 -7.27 -16.11 1.21
CA ARG A 180 -6.89 -17.44 0.71
C ARG A 180 -7.69 -18.57 1.34
N TRP A 181 -8.13 -18.40 2.58
CA TRP A 181 -9.00 -19.38 3.23
C TRP A 181 -10.33 -19.55 2.49
N THR A 182 -10.84 -18.52 1.81
CA THR A 182 -12.07 -18.62 1.00
C THR A 182 -11.91 -19.50 -0.26
N LYS A 183 -10.67 -19.82 -0.66
CA LYS A 183 -10.32 -20.58 -1.88
C LYS A 183 -10.81 -19.96 -3.20
N ASP A 184 -11.28 -18.72 -3.16
CA ASP A 184 -11.68 -17.98 -4.35
C ASP A 184 -10.50 -17.13 -4.84
N ASP A 185 -9.99 -17.50 -6.01
CA ASP A 185 -8.86 -16.85 -6.67
C ASP A 185 -9.24 -15.47 -7.25
N SER A 186 -10.54 -15.19 -7.44
CA SER A 186 -11.04 -13.92 -7.97
C SER A 186 -10.99 -12.78 -6.95
N LEU A 187 -10.90 -13.12 -5.65
CA LEU A 187 -10.83 -12.16 -4.55
C LEU A 187 -9.41 -11.65 -4.30
N GLN A 188 -8.39 -12.35 -4.81
CA GLN A 188 -7.01 -11.90 -4.72
C GLN A 188 -6.69 -10.92 -5.85
N TYR A 189 -6.01 -9.83 -5.50
CA TYR A 189 -5.63 -8.83 -6.48
C TYR A 189 -4.67 -9.38 -7.55
N VAL A 190 -3.78 -10.31 -7.18
CA VAL A 190 -3.00 -11.11 -8.13
C VAL A 190 -3.24 -12.59 -7.88
N SER A 191 -3.85 -13.29 -8.85
CA SER A 191 -4.00 -14.74 -8.83
C SER A 191 -2.93 -15.40 -9.71
N LEU A 192 -2.20 -16.36 -9.14
CA LEU A 192 -1.09 -17.06 -9.78
C LEU A 192 -1.42 -18.48 -10.23
N LYS A 193 -2.70 -18.87 -10.22
CA LYS A 193 -3.13 -20.22 -10.62
C LYS A 193 -3.05 -20.45 -12.13
N HIS A 194 -3.11 -19.36 -12.91
CA HIS A 194 -2.96 -19.34 -14.36
C HIS A 194 -1.97 -18.24 -14.77
N ILE A 195 -0.67 -18.51 -14.65
CA ILE A 195 0.36 -17.60 -15.17
C ILE A 195 0.46 -17.84 -16.67
N ASP A 196 -0.28 -17.06 -17.45
CA ASP A 196 -0.11 -16.99 -18.90
C ASP A 196 1.03 -16.03 -19.22
N VAL A 197 2.23 -16.56 -19.48
CA VAL A 197 3.35 -15.76 -19.96
C VAL A 197 3.13 -15.47 -21.44
N CYS A 198 2.50 -14.32 -21.70
CA CYS A 198 2.37 -13.78 -23.06
C CYS A 198 3.73 -13.26 -23.53
N SER A 199 4.49 -14.10 -24.23
CA SER A 199 5.69 -13.66 -24.94
C SER A 199 5.29 -12.76 -26.11
N LYS A 200 5.85 -11.54 -26.19
CA LYS A 200 5.66 -10.64 -27.33
C LYS A 200 6.39 -11.23 -28.54
N PRO A 201 5.71 -11.75 -29.58
CA PRO A 201 6.39 -12.28 -30.74
C PRO A 201 6.81 -11.12 -31.66
N SER A 202 8.01 -11.24 -32.23
CA SER A 202 8.58 -10.27 -33.18
C SER A 202 7.72 -10.08 -34.45
N LYS A 203 6.83 -11.04 -34.79
CA LYS A 203 5.87 -10.92 -35.91
C LYS A 203 4.50 -11.58 -35.61
N THR A 204 3.49 -10.71 -35.54
CA THR A 204 2.04 -10.85 -35.84
C THR A 204 1.12 -11.90 -35.21
N VAL A 205 1.51 -12.83 -34.33
CA VAL A 205 0.50 -13.68 -33.64
C VAL A 205 0.88 -13.97 -32.18
N TYR A 206 0.09 -13.46 -31.23
CA TYR A 206 0.22 -13.79 -29.81
C TYR A 206 -0.13 -15.26 -29.58
N ARG A 207 0.80 -16.03 -29.00
CA ARG A 207 0.58 -17.42 -28.55
C ARG A 207 0.74 -17.48 -27.04
N CYS A 208 -0.36 -17.71 -26.32
CA CYS A 208 -0.31 -18.05 -24.89
C CYS A 208 0.03 -19.53 -24.75
N ARG A 209 1.04 -19.87 -23.94
CA ARG A 209 1.37 -21.25 -23.58
C ARG A 209 1.22 -21.40 -22.06
N ASN A 210 0.34 -22.29 -21.64
CA ASN A 210 0.18 -22.66 -20.24
C ASN A 210 1.39 -23.51 -19.81
N ILE A 211 2.08 -23.09 -18.74
CA ILE A 211 3.32 -23.74 -18.27
C ILE A 211 3.06 -25.12 -17.65
N ASN A 212 1.83 -25.39 -17.19
CA ASN A 212 1.45 -26.66 -16.56
C ASN A 212 0.93 -27.70 -17.56
N SER A 213 0.73 -27.33 -18.83
CA SER A 213 0.34 -28.26 -19.88
C SER A 213 1.49 -28.43 -20.85
N SER A 214 2.26 -29.50 -20.66
CA SER A 214 3.16 -30.01 -21.68
C SER A 214 2.35 -30.29 -22.95
N ALA A 215 2.46 -29.37 -23.90
CA ALA A 215 2.24 -29.58 -25.33
C ALA A 215 0.83 -30.04 -25.81
N THR A 216 -0.22 -29.29 -25.50
CA THR A 216 -1.39 -29.25 -26.40
C THR A 216 -1.66 -27.82 -26.85
N VAL A 217 -1.04 -27.46 -27.98
CA VAL A 217 -1.33 -26.22 -28.71
C VAL A 217 -2.73 -26.36 -29.31
N LYS A 218 -3.75 -25.82 -28.66
CA LYS A 218 -5.03 -25.56 -29.34
C LYS A 218 -4.91 -24.24 -30.09
N SER A 219 -4.80 -24.33 -31.40
CA SER A 219 -5.05 -23.21 -32.30
C SER A 219 -6.54 -22.89 -32.27
N VAL A 220 -6.92 -21.79 -31.64
CA VAL A 220 -8.26 -21.21 -31.80
C VAL A 220 -8.26 -20.47 -33.14
N ASN A 221 -8.93 -21.05 -34.13
CA ASN A 221 -9.24 -20.36 -35.37
C ASN A 221 -10.56 -19.58 -35.20
N LYS A 222 -10.41 -18.26 -35.34
CA LYS A 222 -11.38 -17.22 -35.70
C LYS A 222 -12.65 -17.06 -34.88
#